data_AF-A0A923E900-F1
#
_entry.id   AF-A0A923E900-F1
#
_cell.length_a   1.000
_cell.length_b   1.000
_cell.length_c   1.000
_cell.angle_alpha   90.00
_cell.angle_beta   90.00
_cell.angle_gamma   90.00
#
_symmetry.space_group_name_H-M   'P 1'
#
loop_
_entity.id
_entity.type
_entity.pdbx_description
1 polymer ?
#
loop_
_entity_poly.entity_id
_entity_poly.type
_entity_poly.pdbx_seq_one_letter_code
_entity_poly.pdbx_strand_id
1 'polypeptide(L)'
;MIVNYIGSFIVILLGLYIMMTKKNLIKIVIGMSLLDSGLNLLLVSIGFRAGGTAPIFITDLKKGAFFVDPVPQALTLTSIVIGACVLALALSLVIKIKEKYGTINADKVRRLRG
;
A
#
# COMPACT_ATOMS: atom_id res chain seq x y z
N MET A 1 -16.69 -11.45 1.24
CA MET A 1 -15.37 -11.78 1.84
C MET A 1 -14.39 -12.35 0.83
N ILE A 2 -14.72 -13.45 0.13
CA ILE A 2 -13.82 -14.06 -0.89
C ILE A 2 -13.41 -13.09 -2.00
N VAL A 3 -14.34 -12.27 -2.48
CA VAL A 3 -14.07 -11.24 -3.51
C VAL A 3 -12.99 -10.25 -3.06
N ASN A 4 -13.02 -9.83 -1.79
CA ASN A 4 -12.01 -8.89 -1.26
C ASN A 4 -10.64 -9.54 -1.20
N TYR A 5 -10.54 -10.80 -0.75
CA TYR A 5 -9.27 -11.53 -0.72
C TYR A 5 -8.66 -11.70 -2.10
N ILE A 6 -9.48 -12.10 -3.10
CA ILE A 6 -9.03 -12.25 -4.48
C ILE A 6 -8.61 -10.89 -5.06
N GLY A 7 -9.41 -9.84 -4.82
CA GLY A 7 -9.11 -8.48 -5.24
C GLY A 7 -7.78 -7.98 -4.68
N SER A 8 -7.55 -8.11 -3.38
CA SER A 8 -6.29 -7.73 -2.73
C SER A 8 -5.10 -8.48 -3.33
N PHE A 9 -5.22 -9.78 -3.56
CA PHE A 9 -4.15 -10.58 -4.17
C PHE A 9 -3.81 -10.12 -5.60
N ILE A 10 -4.82 -9.84 -6.41
CA ILE A 10 -4.62 -9.32 -7.77
C ILE A 10 -3.89 -7.98 -7.72
N VAL A 11 -4.28 -7.06 -6.83
CA VAL A 11 -3.65 -5.75 -6.68
C VAL A 11 -2.18 -5.88 -6.24
N ILE A 12 -1.90 -6.75 -5.27
CA ILE A 12 -0.52 -7.03 -4.81
C ILE A 12 0.33 -7.56 -5.96
N LEU A 13 -0.17 -8.55 -6.70
CA LEU A 13 0.54 -9.15 -7.83
C LEU A 13 0.78 -8.13 -8.96
N LEU A 14 -0.21 -7.27 -9.25
CA LEU A 14 -0.05 -6.19 -10.22
C LEU A 14 1.01 -5.17 -9.78
N GLY A 15 1.00 -4.76 -8.51
CA GLY A 15 2.00 -3.84 -7.96
C GLY A 15 3.41 -4.41 -8.06
N LEU A 16 3.58 -5.68 -7.69
CA LEU A 16 4.84 -6.41 -7.81
C LEU A 16 5.29 -6.53 -9.28
N TYR A 17 4.36 -6.88 -10.18
CA TYR A 17 4.64 -7.00 -11.61
C TYR A 17 5.13 -5.69 -12.23
N ILE A 18 4.50 -4.56 -11.89
CA ILE A 18 4.91 -3.23 -12.34
C ILE A 18 6.33 -2.93 -11.84
N MET A 19 6.61 -3.23 -10.58
CA MET A 19 7.91 -2.98 -9.95
C MET A 19 9.04 -3.76 -10.63
N MET A 20 8.79 -5.01 -11.02
CA MET A 20 9.81 -5.85 -11.68
C MET A 20 9.96 -5.55 -13.18
N THR A 21 8.88 -5.20 -13.86
CA THR A 21 8.88 -5.10 -15.34
C THR A 21 9.21 -3.70 -15.83
N LYS A 22 8.83 -2.64 -15.09
CA LYS A 22 9.01 -1.27 -15.55
C LYS A 22 10.39 -0.75 -15.15
N LYS A 23 11.07 -0.13 -16.13
CA LYS A 23 12.41 0.46 -15.95
C LYS A 23 12.38 1.95 -15.56
N ASN A 24 11.23 2.60 -15.72
CA ASN A 24 11.05 3.98 -15.32
C ASN A 24 10.85 4.04 -13.80
N LEU A 25 11.72 4.76 -13.10
CA LEU A 25 11.72 4.86 -11.65
C LEU A 25 10.40 5.39 -11.08
N ILE A 26 9.71 6.30 -11.77
CA ILE A 26 8.39 6.79 -11.34
C ILE A 26 7.35 5.66 -11.40
N LYS A 27 7.39 4.82 -12.44
CA LYS A 27 6.48 3.67 -12.55
C LYS A 27 6.76 2.61 -11.47
N ILE A 28 8.02 2.43 -11.09
CA ILE A 28 8.41 1.56 -9.97
C ILE A 28 7.81 2.07 -8.66
N VAL A 29 7.90 3.39 -8.39
CA VAL A 29 7.30 4.01 -7.20
C VAL A 29 5.78 3.87 -7.19
N ILE A 30 5.12 4.04 -8.34
CA ILE A 30 3.67 3.78 -8.47
C ILE A 30 3.37 2.30 -8.16
N GLY A 31 4.16 1.35 -8.68
CA GLY A 31 4.02 -0.07 -8.36
C GLY A 31 4.15 -0.36 -6.86
N MET A 32 5.06 0.34 -6.17
CA MET A 32 5.22 0.25 -4.72
C MET A 32 3.97 0.74 -3.97
N SER A 33 3.39 1.87 -4.37
CA SER A 33 2.13 2.39 -3.78
C SER A 33 0.94 1.44 -3.98
N LEU A 34 0.88 0.77 -5.13
CA LEU A 34 -0.19 -0.17 -5.47
C LEU A 34 -0.08 -1.44 -4.64
N LEU A 35 1.14 -1.95 -4.45
CA LEU A 35 1.42 -3.10 -3.58
C LEU A 35 1.02 -2.80 -2.14
N ASP A 36 1.41 -1.64 -1.60
CA ASP A 36 1.07 -1.21 -0.24
C ASP A 36 -0.45 -1.09 -0.05
N SER A 37 -1.14 -0.49 -1.03
CA SER A 37 -2.61 -0.41 -1.03
C SER A 37 -3.27 -1.80 -1.02
N GLY A 38 -2.73 -2.76 -1.76
CA GLY A 38 -3.21 -4.14 -1.78
C GLY A 38 -3.01 -4.87 -0.46
N LEU A 39 -1.87 -4.66 0.21
CA LEU A 39 -1.61 -5.19 1.56
C LEU A 39 -2.54 -4.59 2.60
N ASN A 40 -2.77 -3.27 2.56
CA ASN A 40 -3.72 -2.59 3.44
C ASN A 40 -5.15 -3.13 3.24
N LEU A 41 -5.57 -3.35 1.99
CA LEU A 41 -6.87 -3.95 1.70
C LEU A 41 -6.98 -5.39 2.22
N LEU A 42 -5.91 -6.18 2.13
CA LEU A 42 -5.85 -7.53 2.69
C LEU A 42 -6.00 -7.51 4.22
N LEU A 43 -5.26 -6.63 4.91
CA LEU A 43 -5.34 -6.49 6.38
C LEU A 43 -6.73 -6.11 6.86
N VAL A 44 -7.36 -5.10 6.23
CA VAL A 44 -8.73 -4.69 6.56
C VAL A 44 -9.72 -5.82 6.31
N SER A 45 -9.52 -6.61 5.25
CA SER A 45 -10.40 -7.74 4.92
C SER A 45 -10.34 -8.86 5.97
N ILE A 46 -9.19 -9.08 6.61
CA ILE A 46 -9.03 -10.07 7.70
C ILE A 46 -9.76 -9.63 8.96
N GLY A 47 -9.73 -8.34 9.29
CA GLY A 47 -10.41 -7.79 10.46
C GLY A 47 -11.93 -7.64 10.33
N PHE A 48 -12.47 -7.84 9.12
CA PHE A 48 -13.88 -7.67 8.86
C PHE A 48 -14.70 -8.87 9.37
N ARG A 49 -15.63 -8.59 10.30
CA ARG A 49 -16.65 -9.55 10.76
C ARG A 49 -18.03 -9.14 10.25
N ALA A 50 -18.75 -10.08 9.64
CA ALA A 50 -20.11 -9.86 9.16
C ALA A 50 -21.05 -9.53 10.34
N GLY A 51 -21.78 -8.40 10.25
CA GLY A 51 -22.65 -7.91 11.32
C GLY A 51 -21.94 -7.10 12.41
N GLY A 52 -20.63 -6.84 12.27
CA GLY A 52 -19.86 -5.99 13.17
C GLY A 52 -20.06 -4.49 12.88
N THR A 53 -20.43 -3.72 13.89
CA THR A 53 -20.41 -2.25 13.90
C THR A 53 -18.98 -1.75 14.17
N ALA A 54 -18.67 -0.51 13.77
CA ALA A 54 -17.40 0.14 14.07
C ALA A 54 -17.13 0.14 15.60
N PRO A 55 -15.89 -0.11 16.06
CA PRO A 55 -15.53 -0.21 17.48
C PRO A 55 -15.50 1.18 18.15
N ILE A 56 -16.65 1.85 18.15
CA ILE A 56 -16.87 3.17 18.72
C ILE A 56 -17.98 3.02 19.74
N PHE A 57 -17.68 3.29 21.02
CA PHE A 57 -18.66 3.25 22.08
C PHE A 57 -19.56 4.50 21.99
N ILE A 58 -20.74 4.33 21.40
CA ILE A 58 -21.80 5.35 21.34
C ILE A 58 -22.92 5.01 22.34
N THR A 59 -23.61 6.03 22.84
CA THR A 59 -24.64 5.87 23.87
C THR A 59 -25.87 5.06 23.40
N ASP A 60 -26.14 5.02 22.10
CA ASP A 60 -27.24 4.29 21.43
C ASP A 60 -26.84 2.90 20.90
N LEU A 61 -26.02 2.15 21.63
CA LEU A 61 -25.68 0.78 21.24
C LEU A 61 -26.90 -0.15 21.38
N LYS A 62 -27.40 -0.67 20.25
CA LYS A 62 -28.36 -1.78 20.25
C LYS A 62 -27.79 -2.95 21.05
N LYS A 63 -28.54 -3.46 22.04
CA LYS A 63 -28.19 -4.67 22.79
C LYS A 63 -27.92 -5.82 21.80
N GLY A 64 -26.69 -6.35 21.80
CA GLY A 64 -26.24 -7.41 20.88
C GLY A 64 -25.43 -6.93 19.67
N ALA A 65 -25.02 -5.65 19.61
CA ALA A 65 -24.10 -5.19 18.57
C ALA A 65 -22.73 -5.88 18.71
N PHE A 66 -22.32 -6.59 17.66
CA PHE A 66 -20.96 -7.11 17.54
C PHE A 66 -20.06 -5.99 17.02
N PHE A 67 -18.79 -5.96 17.43
CA PHE A 67 -17.80 -5.03 16.90
C PHE A 67 -16.84 -5.74 15.95
N VAL A 68 -16.39 -5.04 14.90
CA VAL A 68 -15.25 -5.51 14.11
C VAL A 68 -13.97 -5.43 14.93
N ASP A 69 -12.97 -6.25 14.58
CA ASP A 69 -11.72 -6.31 15.33
C ASP A 69 -10.95 -4.98 15.19
N PRO A 70 -10.66 -4.26 16.29
CA PRO A 70 -9.93 -2.99 16.22
C PRO A 70 -8.44 -3.18 15.90
N VAL A 71 -7.89 -4.39 16.09
CA VAL A 71 -6.44 -4.62 15.92
C VAL A 71 -6.02 -4.45 14.45
N PRO A 72 -6.68 -5.07 13.44
CA PRO A 72 -6.33 -4.84 12.04
C PRO A 72 -6.54 -3.40 11.56
N GLN A 73 -7.48 -2.67 12.15
CA GLN A 73 -7.69 -1.24 11.85
C GLN A 73 -6.49 -0.39 12.31
N ALA A 74 -6.00 -0.60 13.53
CA ALA A 74 -4.84 0.11 14.06
C ALA A 74 -3.56 -0.21 13.27
N LEU A 75 -3.36 -1.48 12.90
CA LEU A 75 -2.25 -1.90 12.03
C LEU A 75 -2.31 -1.21 10.66
N THR A 76 -3.49 -1.16 10.04
CA THR A 76 -3.67 -0.55 8.71
C THR A 76 -3.39 0.96 8.76
N LEU A 77 -3.88 1.68 9.77
CA LEU A 77 -3.60 3.11 9.92
C LEU A 77 -2.10 3.39 10.01
N THR A 78 -1.37 2.56 10.75
CA THR A 78 0.08 2.67 10.91
C THR A 78 0.80 2.39 9.59
N SER A 79 0.37 1.35 8.88
CA SER A 79 0.92 0.98 7.57
C SER A 79 0.76 2.10 6.55
N ILE A 80 -0.41 2.76 6.49
CA ILE A 80 -0.67 3.88 5.58
C ILE A 80 0.31 5.04 5.81
N VAL A 81 0.57 5.39 7.07
CA VAL A 81 1.50 6.48 7.40
C VAL A 81 2.94 6.12 7.00
N ILE A 82 3.38 4.90 7.30
CA ILE A 82 4.71 4.41 6.91
C ILE A 82 4.84 4.38 5.37
N GLY A 83 3.83 3.87 4.67
CA GLY A 83 3.77 3.81 3.21
C GLY A 83 3.89 5.20 2.58
N ALA A 84 3.17 6.20 3.11
CA ALA A 84 3.27 7.59 2.65
C ALA A 84 4.68 8.17 2.84
N CYS A 85 5.32 7.93 3.99
CA CYS A 85 6.69 8.36 4.26
C CYS A 85 7.70 7.71 3.29
N VAL A 86 7.60 6.39 3.08
CA VAL A 86 8.48 5.67 2.15
C VAL A 86 8.26 6.15 0.72
N LEU A 87 7.02 6.41 0.31
CA LEU A 87 6.71 6.93 -1.02
C LEU A 87 7.33 8.32 -1.24
N ALA A 88 7.21 9.22 -0.25
CA ALA A 88 7.79 10.55 -0.31
C ALA A 88 9.32 10.50 -0.42
N LEU A 89 9.96 9.65 0.39
CA LEU A 89 11.41 9.42 0.32
C LEU A 89 11.83 8.82 -1.03
N ALA A 90 11.10 7.84 -1.54
CA ALA A 90 11.37 7.24 -2.83
C ALA A 90 11.25 8.26 -3.98
N LEU A 91 10.21 9.10 -3.98
CA LEU A 91 10.06 10.18 -4.96
C LEU A 91 11.19 11.22 -4.86
N SER A 92 11.56 11.61 -3.63
CA SER A 92 12.70 12.52 -3.39
C SER A 92 13.99 11.95 -3.99
N LEU A 93 14.23 10.65 -3.80
CA LEU A 93 15.38 9.96 -4.40
C LEU A 93 15.32 9.96 -5.93
N VAL A 94 14.14 9.72 -6.52
CA VAL A 94 13.96 9.78 -7.98
C VAL A 94 14.27 11.18 -8.53
N ILE A 95 13.85 12.23 -7.83
CA ILE A 95 14.17 13.62 -8.20
C ILE A 95 15.70 13.84 -8.16
N LYS A 96 16.37 13.46 -7.05
CA LYS A 96 17.83 13.59 -6.95
C LYS A 96 18.59 12.79 -8.00
N ILE A 97 18.11 11.59 -8.35
CA ILE A 97 18.70 10.77 -9.42
C ILE A 97 18.54 11.49 -10.77
N LYS A 98 17.37 12.07 -11.04
CA LYS A 98 17.13 12.83 -12.27
C LYS A 98 18.03 14.06 -12.36
N GLU A 99 18.22 14.80 -11.27
CA GLU A 99 19.13 15.95 -11.22
C GLU A 99 20.59 15.56 -11.47
N LYS A 100 21.04 14.45 -10.85
CA LYS A 100 22.44 14.00 -10.95
C LYS A 100 22.79 13.33 -12.27
N TYR A 101 21.88 12.52 -12.83
CA TYR A 101 22.16 11.65 -13.99
C TYR A 101 21.37 12.06 -15.25
N GLY A 102 20.48 13.04 -15.17
CA GLY A 102 19.65 13.51 -16.30
C GLY A 102 18.60 12.50 -16.79
N THR A 103 18.47 11.34 -16.14
CA THR A 103 17.60 10.24 -16.58
C THR A 103 16.83 9.62 -15.41
N ILE A 104 15.61 9.19 -15.68
CA ILE A 104 14.73 8.46 -14.75
C ILE A 104 14.62 6.96 -15.10
N ASN A 105 15.46 6.48 -15.99
CA ASN A 105 15.49 5.08 -16.42
C ASN A 105 16.57 4.31 -15.66
N ALA A 106 16.16 3.31 -14.89
CA ALA A 106 17.02 2.54 -13.99
C ALA A 106 18.26 1.93 -14.70
N ASP A 107 18.09 1.41 -15.93
CA ASP A 107 19.19 0.81 -16.68
C ASP A 107 20.27 1.82 -17.07
N LYS A 108 19.87 3.06 -17.39
CA LYS A 108 20.80 4.12 -17.79
C LYS A 108 21.58 4.66 -16.61
N VAL A 109 20.95 4.74 -15.43
CA VAL A 109 21.63 5.14 -14.18
C VAL A 109 22.73 4.15 -13.82
N ARG A 110 22.50 2.83 -14.00
CA ARG A 110 23.48 1.78 -13.70
C ARG A 110 24.72 1.80 -14.60
N ARG A 111 24.59 2.28 -15.85
CA ARG A 111 25.70 2.34 -16.83
C ARG A 111 26.61 3.57 -16.69
N LEU A 112 26.23 4.57 -15.91
CA LEU A 112 27.04 5.77 -15.66
C LEU A 112 28.00 5.60 -14.47
N ARG A 113 27.95 4.46 -13.76
CA ARG A 113 29.01 3.99 -12.86
C ARG A 113 29.89 3.00 -13.64
N GLY A 114 30.71 3.56 -14.53
CA GLY A 114 31.87 2.93 -15.13
C GLY A 114 33.07 3.80 -14.81
#